data_AF-A0A1M5JTU3-F1
#
_entry.id   AF-A0A1M5JTU3-F1
#
_cell.length_a   1.000
_cell.length_b   1.000
_cell.length_c   1.000
_cell.angle_alpha   90.00
_cell.angle_beta   90.00
_cell.angle_gamma   90.00
#
_symmetry.space_group_name_H-M   'P 1'
#
loop_
_entity.id
_entity.type
_entity.pdbx_description
1 polymer ?
#
loop_
_entity_poly.entity_id
_entity_poly.type
_entity_poly.pdbx_seq_one_letter_code
_entity_poly.pdbx_strand_id
1 'polypeptide(L)'
;MSSLVFQIECFAATLALGILAGFFFHFYQGIITRAKVGNILLYVLDFFLWIIMIGLVFFLLLFINGGEIRAYILLALLAGMVIYLSYFSHRLKKFIDGSAEGIVHSLGKLAIIIKKPWLGVKKWLAARPKPPADEE
;
A
#
# COMPACT_ATOMS: atom_id res chain seq x y z
N MET A 1 20.61 2.43 -32.18
CA MET A 1 20.90 1.01 -32.48
C MET A 1 20.34 0.17 -31.35
N SER A 2 19.12 -0.38 -31.44
CA SER A 2 18.58 -1.25 -30.39
C SER A 2 19.24 -2.63 -30.50
N SER A 3 20.25 -2.88 -29.68
CA SER A 3 20.87 -4.21 -29.60
C SER A 3 19.90 -5.20 -28.97
N LEU A 4 20.00 -6.47 -29.35
CA LEU A 4 19.26 -7.56 -28.69
C LEU A 4 19.51 -7.57 -27.17
N VAL A 5 20.73 -7.23 -26.76
CA VAL A 5 21.13 -7.10 -25.35
C VAL A 5 20.25 -6.08 -24.62
N PHE A 6 20.05 -4.89 -25.19
CA PHE A 6 19.21 -3.86 -24.58
C PHE A 6 17.76 -4.31 -24.41
N GLN A 7 17.22 -5.07 -25.37
CA GLN A 7 15.85 -5.60 -25.27
C GLN A 7 15.71 -6.63 -24.14
N ILE A 8 16.71 -7.50 -23.98
CA ILE A 8 16.75 -8.50 -22.90
C ILE A 8 16.88 -7.80 -21.54
N GLU A 9 17.71 -6.77 -21.43
CA GLU A 9 17.84 -5.97 -20.20
C GLU A 9 16.53 -5.29 -19.82
N CYS A 10 15.86 -4.64 -20.78
CA CYS A 10 14.56 -4.01 -20.55
C CYS A 10 13.50 -5.03 -20.10
N PHE A 11 13.51 -6.21 -20.73
CA PHE A 11 12.59 -7.30 -20.38
C PHE A 11 12.86 -7.81 -18.96
N ALA A 12 14.11 -8.11 -18.62
CA ALA A 12 14.50 -8.59 -17.29
C ALA A 12 14.20 -7.56 -16.19
N ALA A 13 14.48 -6.28 -16.45
CA ALA A 13 14.17 -5.19 -15.53
C ALA A 13 12.66 -5.05 -15.31
N THR A 14 11.85 -5.17 -16.37
CA THR A 14 10.39 -5.14 -16.26
C THR A 14 9.84 -6.36 -15.53
N LEU A 15 10.45 -7.54 -15.72
CA LEU A 15 10.11 -8.75 -14.98
C LEU A 15 10.39 -8.56 -13.48
N ALA A 16 11.55 -7.99 -13.13
CA ALA A 16 11.87 -7.65 -11.74
C ALA A 16 10.90 -6.63 -11.15
N LEU A 17 10.47 -5.64 -11.94
CA LEU A 17 9.41 -4.70 -11.56
C LEU A 17 8.09 -5.40 -11.27
N GLY A 18 7.72 -6.41 -12.07
CA GLY A 18 6.54 -7.24 -11.83
C GLY A 18 6.62 -8.00 -10.52
N ILE A 19 7.79 -8.56 -10.20
CA ILE A 19 8.05 -9.23 -8.92
C ILE A 19 7.86 -8.23 -7.76
N LEU A 20 8.45 -7.04 -7.90
CA LEU A 20 8.33 -5.96 -6.91
C LEU A 20 6.88 -5.50 -6.71
N ALA A 21 6.12 -5.39 -7.80
CA ALA A 21 4.69 -5.07 -7.75
C ALA A 21 3.90 -6.15 -6.98
N GLY A 22 4.17 -7.43 -7.25
CA GLY A 22 3.59 -8.54 -6.50
C GLY A 22 3.92 -8.47 -5.01
N PHE A 23 5.16 -8.10 -4.67
CA PHE A 23 5.58 -7.89 -3.29
C PHE A 23 4.78 -6.79 -2.59
N PHE A 24 4.67 -5.60 -3.19
CA PHE A 24 3.89 -4.51 -2.61
C PHE A 24 2.42 -4.89 -2.41
N PHE A 25 1.83 -5.59 -3.39
CA PHE A 25 0.45 -6.02 -3.30
C PHE A 25 0.23 -7.04 -2.17
N HIS A 26 1.09 -8.05 -2.06
CA HIS A 26 1.00 -9.05 -0.99
C HIS A 26 1.24 -8.43 0.40
N PHE A 27 2.17 -7.49 0.50
CA PHE A 27 2.41 -6.73 1.72
C PHE A 27 1.20 -5.90 2.15
N TYR A 28 0.62 -5.16 1.20
CA TYR A 28 -0.59 -4.39 1.41
C TYR A 28 -1.76 -5.26 1.90
N GLN A 29 -2.01 -6.39 1.23
CA GLN A 29 -3.04 -7.35 1.66
C GLN A 29 -2.80 -7.89 3.06
N GLY A 30 -1.53 -8.16 3.41
CA GLY A 30 -1.13 -8.58 4.76
C GLY A 30 -1.51 -7.55 5.83
N ILE A 31 -1.29 -6.26 5.56
CA ILE A 31 -1.67 -5.16 6.47
C ILE A 31 -3.19 -5.07 6.59
N ILE A 32 -3.91 -5.01 5.47
CA ILE A 32 -5.38 -4.86 5.45
C ILE A 32 -6.08 -5.97 6.23
N THR A 33 -5.69 -7.22 5.97
CA THR A 33 -6.28 -8.40 6.61
C THR A 33 -6.14 -8.35 8.13
N ARG A 34 -5.01 -7.82 8.62
CA ARG A 34 -4.69 -7.76 10.05
C ARG A 34 -5.28 -6.54 10.74
N ALA A 35 -5.33 -5.41 10.04
CA ALA A 35 -5.89 -4.15 10.54
C ALA A 35 -7.42 -4.21 10.71
N LYS A 36 -8.10 -5.23 10.16
CA LYS A 36 -9.57 -5.36 10.18
C LYS A 36 -10.25 -4.06 9.72
N VAL A 37 -9.73 -3.53 8.61
CA VAL A 37 -10.17 -2.26 8.01
C VAL A 37 -11.65 -2.37 7.60
N GLY A 38 -12.46 -1.36 7.92
CA GLY A 38 -13.85 -1.31 7.47
C GLY A 38 -13.97 -0.99 5.97
N ASN A 39 -15.08 -1.37 5.35
CA ASN A 39 -15.28 -1.32 3.89
C ASN A 39 -14.94 0.04 3.25
N ILE A 40 -15.37 1.16 3.85
CA ILE A 40 -15.10 2.51 3.30
C ILE A 40 -13.60 2.80 3.28
N LEU A 41 -12.91 2.49 4.38
CA LEU A 41 -11.48 2.74 4.50
C LEU A 41 -10.67 1.81 3.58
N LEU A 42 -11.15 0.59 3.34
CA LEU A 42 -10.58 -0.32 2.36
C LEU A 42 -10.58 0.28 0.95
N TYR A 43 -11.73 0.80 0.49
CA TYR A 43 -11.81 1.43 -0.85
C TYR A 43 -10.89 2.64 -0.98
N VAL A 44 -10.77 3.45 0.08
CA VAL A 44 -9.86 4.59 0.10
C VAL A 44 -8.41 4.13 -0.01
N LEU A 45 -8.01 3.13 0.79
CA LEU A 45 -6.65 2.60 0.74
C LEU A 45 -6.34 1.92 -0.62
N ASP A 46 -7.28 1.18 -1.19
CA ASP A 46 -7.14 0.57 -2.51
C ASP A 46 -6.92 1.65 -3.57
N PHE A 47 -7.72 2.72 -3.56
CA PHE A 47 -7.56 3.84 -4.49
C PHE A 47 -6.15 4.45 -4.43
N PHE A 48 -5.65 4.72 -3.21
CA PHE A 48 -4.28 5.23 -3.04
C PHE A 48 -3.22 4.22 -3.48
N LEU A 49 -3.38 2.93 -3.16
CA LEU A 49 -2.47 1.89 -3.61
C LEU A 49 -2.41 1.84 -5.14
N TRP A 50 -3.55 1.86 -5.82
CA TRP A 50 -3.61 1.82 -7.28
C TRP A 50 -2.94 3.04 -7.92
N ILE A 51 -3.17 4.25 -7.40
CA ILE A 51 -2.47 5.45 -7.89
C ILE A 51 -0.96 5.31 -7.73
N ILE A 52 -0.49 4.89 -6.56
CA ILE A 52 0.94 4.72 -6.28
C ILE A 52 1.52 3.63 -7.18
N MET A 53 0.83 2.50 -7.35
CA MET A 53 1.28 1.38 -8.17
C MET A 53 1.36 1.74 -9.65
N ILE A 54 0.34 2.41 -10.20
CA ILE A 54 0.35 2.88 -11.58
C ILE A 54 1.48 3.88 -11.78
N GLY A 55 1.63 4.85 -10.87
CA GLY A 55 2.69 5.84 -10.91
C GLY A 55 4.09 5.21 -10.85
N LEU A 56 4.29 4.26 -9.93
CA LEU A 56 5.55 3.51 -9.77
C LEU A 56 5.88 2.74 -11.04
N VAL A 57 4.95 1.93 -11.54
CA VAL A 57 5.15 1.12 -12.74
C VAL A 57 5.43 2.01 -13.95
N PHE A 58 4.65 3.07 -14.14
CA PHE A 58 4.84 3.99 -15.26
C PHE A 58 6.18 4.73 -15.19
N PHE A 59 6.58 5.23 -14.01
CA PHE A 59 7.86 5.89 -13.80
C PHE A 59 9.03 4.95 -14.11
N LEU A 60 8.98 3.71 -13.63
CA LEU A 60 10.02 2.72 -13.90
C LEU A 60 10.05 2.31 -15.38
N LEU A 61 8.89 2.18 -16.04
CA LEU A 61 8.83 1.93 -17.48
C LEU A 61 9.40 3.10 -18.30
N LEU A 62 9.13 4.34 -17.90
CA LEU A 62 9.75 5.53 -18.49
C LEU A 62 11.26 5.51 -18.34
N PHE A 63 11.76 5.13 -17.17
CA PHE A 63 13.19 5.06 -16.90
C PHE A 63 13.88 3.93 -17.67
N ILE A 64 13.25 2.75 -17.77
CA ILE A 64 13.84 1.56 -18.41
C ILE A 64 13.81 1.66 -19.94
N ASN A 65 12.66 2.01 -20.53
CA ASN A 65 12.45 1.93 -21.97
C ASN A 65 12.01 3.27 -22.60
N GLY A 66 12.21 4.39 -21.91
CA GLY A 66 11.76 5.69 -22.40
C GLY A 66 10.24 5.82 -22.52
N GLY A 67 9.48 4.91 -21.91
CA GLY A 67 8.01 4.91 -21.96
C GLY A 67 7.43 4.30 -23.23
N GLU A 68 8.23 3.66 -24.08
CA GLU A 68 7.71 2.89 -25.20
C GLU A 68 6.92 1.68 -24.68
N ILE A 69 5.59 1.75 -24.82
CA ILE A 69 4.70 0.66 -24.42
C ILE A 69 4.75 -0.42 -25.51
N ARG A 70 5.46 -1.50 -25.22
CA ARG A 70 5.54 -2.68 -26.09
C ARG A 70 4.81 -3.84 -25.41
N ALA A 71 4.05 -4.63 -26.17
CA ALA A 71 3.19 -5.67 -25.59
C ALA A 71 3.96 -6.69 -24.73
N TYR A 72 5.18 -7.06 -25.12
CA TYR A 72 6.02 -8.00 -24.37
C TYR A 72 6.48 -7.46 -23.00
N ILE A 73 6.51 -6.13 -22.81
CA ILE A 73 6.85 -5.49 -21.54
C ILE A 73 5.71 -5.67 -20.54
N LEU A 74 4.47 -5.51 -20.98
CA LEU A 74 3.29 -5.81 -20.16
C LEU A 74 3.25 -7.30 -19.77
N LEU A 75 3.60 -8.19 -20.71
CA LEU A 75 3.72 -9.63 -20.41
C LEU A 75 4.84 -9.91 -19.39
N ALA A 76 5.99 -9.24 -19.50
CA ALA A 76 7.08 -9.38 -18.53
C ALA A 76 6.65 -8.94 -17.12
N LEU A 77 5.93 -7.82 -17.03
CA LEU A 77 5.40 -7.29 -15.77
C LEU A 77 4.41 -8.28 -15.13
N LEU A 78 3.45 -8.78 -15.90
CA LEU A 78 2.48 -9.78 -15.43
C LEU A 78 3.16 -11.08 -15.04
N ALA A 79 4.11 -11.56 -15.85
CA ALA A 79 4.89 -12.76 -15.56
C ALA A 79 5.68 -12.61 -14.26
N GLY A 80 6.34 -11.48 -14.04
CA GLY A 80 7.03 -11.17 -12.80
C GLY A 80 6.10 -11.21 -11.58
N MET A 81 4.91 -10.62 -11.69
CA MET A 81 3.91 -10.67 -10.63
C MET A 81 3.45 -12.11 -10.34
N VAL A 82 3.21 -12.92 -11.37
CA VAL A 82 2.84 -14.35 -11.21
C VAL A 82 3.98 -15.15 -10.58
N ILE A 83 5.24 -14.89 -10.96
CA ILE A 83 6.43 -15.51 -10.35
C ILE A 83 6.49 -15.16 -8.86
N TYR A 84 6.24 -13.90 -8.51
CA TYR A 84 6.16 -13.50 -7.11
C TYR A 84 5.07 -14.28 -6.36
N LEU A 85 3.85 -14.28 -6.87
CA LEU A 85 2.70 -14.88 -6.21
C LEU A 85 2.80 -16.40 -6.10
N SER A 86 3.42 -17.08 -7.06
CA SER A 86 3.56 -18.54 -7.06
C SER A 86 4.74 -19.03 -6.22
N TYR A 87 5.88 -18.33 -6.25
CA TYR A 87 7.13 -18.82 -5.66
C TYR A 87 7.56 -18.05 -4.40
N PHE A 88 7.51 -16.72 -4.45
CA PHE A 88 8.03 -15.87 -3.37
C PHE A 88 7.01 -15.65 -2.26
N SER A 89 5.71 -15.66 -2.57
CA SER A 89 4.63 -15.42 -1.61
C SER A 89 4.74 -16.33 -0.38
N HIS A 90 4.93 -17.64 -0.58
CA HIS A 90 5.03 -18.61 0.50
C HIS A 90 6.28 -18.41 1.36
N ARG A 91 7.42 -18.09 0.72
CA ARG A 91 8.71 -17.88 1.40
C ARG A 91 8.71 -16.62 2.25
N LEU A 92 8.17 -15.55 1.68
CA LEU A 92 8.12 -14.24 2.33
C LEU A 92 6.93 -14.10 3.27
N LYS A 93 6.01 -15.07 3.30
CA LYS A 93 4.79 -15.00 4.13
C LYS A 93 5.09 -14.69 5.59
N LYS A 94 6.03 -15.40 6.22
CA LYS A 94 6.39 -15.16 7.63
C LYS A 94 6.94 -13.74 7.86
N PHE A 95 7.77 -13.26 6.93
CA PHE A 95 8.33 -11.92 6.99
C PHE A 95 7.23 -10.86 6.86
N ILE A 96 6.38 -11.00 5.83
CA ILE A 96 5.27 -10.08 5.56
C ILE A 96 4.29 -10.08 6.72
N ASP A 97 3.96 -11.25 7.26
CA ASP A 97 3.07 -11.40 8.41
C ASP A 97 3.61 -10.66 9.63
N GLY A 98 4.89 -10.86 9.98
CA GLY A 98 5.51 -10.17 11.12
C GLY A 98 5.62 -8.66 10.92
N SER A 99 6.00 -8.21 9.72
CA SER A 99 6.06 -6.78 9.40
C SER A 99 4.68 -6.13 9.41
N ALA A 100 3.66 -6.81 8.87
CA ALA A 100 2.30 -6.31 8.86
C ALA A 100 1.73 -6.20 10.29
N GLU A 101 1.93 -7.21 11.15
CA GLU A 101 1.55 -7.13 12.56
C GLU A 101 2.22 -5.95 13.27
N GLY A 102 3.52 -5.75 13.05
CA GLY A 102 4.28 -4.64 13.63
C GLY A 102 3.73 -3.28 13.22
N ILE A 103 3.39 -3.10 11.94
CA ILE A 103 2.81 -1.86 11.41
C ILE A 103 1.43 -1.62 12.01
N VAL A 104 0.56 -2.63 11.99
CA VAL A 104 -0.81 -2.50 12.50
C VAL A 104 -0.82 -2.14 13.99
N HIS A 105 0.05 -2.78 14.79
CA HIS A 105 0.16 -2.48 16.22
C HIS A 105 0.67 -1.06 16.48
N SER A 106 1.65 -0.62 15.69
CA SER A 106 2.22 0.73 15.79
C SER A 106 1.19 1.80 15.44
N LEU A 107 0.45 1.62 14.34
CA LEU A 107 -0.65 2.50 13.95
C LEU A 107 -1.79 2.49 14.96
N GLY A 108 -2.14 1.33 15.53
CA GLY A 108 -3.15 1.20 16.57
C GLY A 108 -2.80 1.98 17.84
N LYS A 109 -1.54 1.88 18.29
CA LYS A 109 -1.03 2.66 19.44
C LYS A 109 -1.11 4.16 19.17
N LEU A 110 -0.67 4.60 18.00
CA LEU A 110 -0.74 6.02 17.60
C LEU A 110 -2.18 6.53 17.58
N ALA A 111 -3.12 5.76 17.02
CA ALA A 111 -4.52 6.13 16.99
C ALA A 111 -5.13 6.29 18.40
N ILE A 112 -4.74 5.45 19.36
CA ILE A 112 -5.19 5.57 20.75
C ILE A 112 -4.62 6.85 21.40
N ILE A 113 -3.34 7.16 21.16
CA ILE A 113 -2.70 8.38 21.67
C ILE A 113 -3.44 9.62 21.16
N ILE A 114 -3.87 9.64 19.90
CA ILE A 114 -4.61 10.76 19.30
C ILE A 114 -6.06 10.85 19.84
N LYS A 115 -6.75 9.72 20.06
CA LYS A 115 -8.15 9.73 20.53
C LYS A 115 -8.31 10.11 22.01
N LYS A 116 -7.34 9.79 22.86
CA LYS A 116 -7.38 10.09 24.31
C LYS A 116 -7.55 11.58 24.66
N PRO A 117 -6.77 12.53 24.10
CA PRO A 117 -6.94 13.95 24.41
C PRO A 117 -8.31 14.47 23.96
N TRP A 118 -8.82 14.01 22.82
CA TRP A 118 -10.14 14.41 22.31
C TRP A 118 -11.29 14.03 23.26
N LEU A 119 -11.25 12.83 23.84
CA LEU A 119 -12.22 12.40 24.84
C LEU A 119 -12.11 13.21 26.14
N GLY A 120 -10.89 13.60 26.54
CA GLY A 120 -10.64 14.48 27.68
C GLY A 120 -11.24 15.87 27.47
N VAL A 121 -11.04 16.48 26.30
CA VAL A 121 -11.62 17.78 25.93
C VAL A 121 -13.15 17.71 25.93
N LYS A 122 -13.75 16.66 25.35
CA LYS A 122 -15.21 16.50 25.33
C LYS A 122 -15.78 16.37 26.76
N LYS A 123 -15.13 15.60 27.64
CA LYS A 123 -15.53 15.50 29.06
C LYS A 123 -15.41 16.85 29.78
N TRP A 124 -14.33 17.59 29.54
CA TRP A 124 -14.13 18.91 30.15
C TRP A 124 -15.18 19.93 29.69
N LEU A 125 -15.54 19.92 28.40
CA LEU A 125 -16.62 20.75 27.86
C LEU A 125 -17.98 20.36 28.42
N ALA A 126 -18.26 19.06 28.58
CA ALA A 126 -19.52 18.57 29.17
C ALA A 126 -19.63 18.86 30.68
N ALA A 127 -18.50 19.01 31.38
CA ALA A 127 -18.45 19.37 32.79
C ALA A 127 -18.56 20.89 33.05
N ARG A 128 -18.66 21.71 32.00
CA ARG A 128 -18.91 23.15 32.17
C ARG A 128 -20.35 23.36 32.68
N PRO A 129 -20.56 24.15 33.75
CA PRO A 129 -21.91 24.49 34.19
C PRO A 129 -22.64 25.19 33.05
N LYS A 130 -23.88 24.78 32.76
CA LYS A 130 -24.72 25.47 31.77
C LYS A 130 -24.93 26.92 32.24
N PRO A 131 -24.83 27.91 31.35
CA PRO A 131 -25.16 29.29 31.71
C PRO A 131 -26.60 29.33 32.24
N PRO A 132 -26.87 30.14 33.28
CA PRO A 132 -28.22 30.26 33.83
C PRO A 132 -29.17 30.61 32.69
N ALA A 133 -30.27 29.86 32.58
CA ALA A 133 -31.31 30.16 31.61
C ALA A 133 -31.84 31.55 31.94
N ASP A 134 -31.82 32.43 30.96
CA ASP A 134 -32.40 33.76 31.06
C ASP A 134 -33.88 33.56 31.44
N GLU A 135 -34.24 33.91 32.68
CA GLU A 135 -35.62 33.88 33.18
C GLU A 135 -36.39 35.00 32.46
N GLU A 136 -37.11 34.65 31.39
CA GLU A 136 -38.18 35.46 30.79
C GLU A 136 -39.55 35.09 31.36
#